data_AF-A0A7I8D7M1-F1
#
_entry.id   AF-A0A7I8D7M1-F1
#
_cell.length_a   1.000
_cell.length_b   1.000
_cell.length_c   1.000
_cell.angle_alpha   90.00
_cell.angle_beta   90.00
_cell.angle_gamma   90.00
#
_symmetry.space_group_name_H-M   'P 1'
#
loop_
_entity.id
_entity.type
_entity.pdbx_description
1 polymer ?
#
loop_
_entity_poly.entity_id
_entity_poly.type
_entity_poly.pdbx_seq_one_letter_code
_entity_poly.pdbx_strand_id
1 'polypeptide(L)'
;MIMCGDPCGQLLEDAELQLAAYGYSDITGANLITLRNIVKRTVSSICNQCNVPEMPGGLYYVALDRICGQYLQQDIGRMQMDTEGTDRPVQSISEGDTSITFSSDTSKAEALLQRLLTSGADEIAKYRRLAW
;
A
#
# COMPACT_ATOMS: atom_id res chain seq x y z
N MET A 1 22.19 7.10 -12.44
CA MET A 1 21.63 8.41 -12.80
C MET A 1 20.16 8.20 -13.14
N ILE A 2 19.31 8.08 -12.11
CA ILE A 2 17.86 8.09 -12.26
C ILE A 2 17.45 9.37 -11.56
N MET A 3 17.40 10.48 -12.30
CA MET A 3 16.95 11.76 -11.79
C MET A 3 15.97 12.33 -12.80
N CYS A 4 14.82 12.79 -12.30
CA CYS A 4 13.83 13.63 -12.99
C CYS A 4 12.82 12.91 -13.91
N GLY A 5 12.26 11.79 -13.45
CA GLY A 5 10.89 11.42 -13.81
C GLY A 5 10.00 11.75 -12.61
N ASP A 6 8.73 12.15 -12.82
CA ASP A 6 7.78 12.35 -11.72
C ASP A 6 7.86 11.17 -10.74
N PRO A 7 8.28 11.37 -9.46
CA PRO A 7 8.50 10.26 -8.53
C PRO A 7 7.21 9.45 -8.32
N CYS A 8 6.06 10.10 -8.49
CA CYS A 8 4.73 9.48 -8.46
C CYS A 8 4.47 8.53 -9.64
N GLY A 9 5.05 8.77 -10.81
CA GLY A 9 4.88 7.91 -11.98
C GLY A 9 5.64 6.59 -11.79
N GLN A 10 6.93 6.69 -11.42
CA GLN A 10 7.75 5.51 -11.16
C GLN A 10 7.22 4.69 -9.98
N LEU A 11 6.79 5.35 -8.89
CA LEU A 11 6.18 4.64 -7.75
C LEU A 11 4.87 3.92 -8.12
N LEU A 12 4.12 4.43 -9.10
CA LEU A 12 2.89 3.78 -9.55
C LEU A 12 3.23 2.47 -10.27
N GLU A 13 4.14 2.52 -11.23
CA GLU A 13 4.59 1.35 -12.00
C GLU A 13 5.20 0.27 -11.10
N ASP A 14 6.08 0.67 -10.17
CA ASP A 14 6.70 -0.26 -9.22
C ASP A 14 5.68 -0.84 -8.22
N ALA A 15 4.67 -0.06 -7.83
CA ALA A 15 3.59 -0.56 -6.98
C ALA A 15 2.70 -1.56 -7.70
N GLU A 16 2.42 -1.36 -8.99
CA GLU A 16 1.70 -2.34 -9.82
C GLU A 16 2.48 -3.66 -9.92
N LEU A 17 3.80 -3.60 -10.13
CA LEU A 17 4.66 -4.78 -10.16
C LEU A 17 4.68 -5.53 -8.83
N GLN A 18 4.80 -4.81 -7.72
CA GLN A 18 4.84 -5.41 -6.38
C GLN A 18 3.49 -6.00 -6.00
N LEU A 19 2.38 -5.33 -6.35
CA LEU A 19 1.04 -5.86 -6.12
C LEU A 19 0.78 -7.10 -6.99
N ALA A 20 1.26 -7.14 -8.23
CA ALA A 20 1.24 -8.35 -9.06
C ALA A 20 2.00 -9.51 -8.40
N ALA A 21 3.14 -9.23 -7.75
CA ALA A 21 3.87 -10.24 -6.97
C ALA A 21 3.09 -10.76 -5.75
N TYR A 22 2.18 -9.95 -5.20
CA TYR A 22 1.24 -10.36 -4.13
C TYR A 22 -0.02 -11.07 -4.66
N GLY A 23 -0.18 -11.21 -5.98
CA GLY A 23 -1.34 -11.86 -6.62
C GLY A 23 -2.38 -10.90 -7.20
N TYR A 24 -2.14 -9.59 -7.18
CA TYR A 24 -3.04 -8.57 -7.73
C TYR A 24 -2.59 -8.13 -9.13
N SER A 25 -2.74 -8.99 -10.13
CA SER A 25 -2.28 -8.76 -11.51
C SER A 25 -3.14 -7.81 -12.35
N ASP A 26 -4.41 -7.60 -11.98
CA ASP A 26 -5.42 -6.96 -12.84
C ASP A 26 -5.92 -5.62 -12.26
N ILE A 27 -5.00 -4.73 -11.91
CA ILE A 27 -5.32 -3.39 -11.40
C ILE A 27 -5.79 -2.49 -12.55
N THR A 28 -7.10 -2.47 -12.79
CA THR A 28 -7.69 -1.69 -13.89
C THR A 28 -8.81 -0.76 -13.42
N GLY A 29 -9.19 0.22 -14.25
CA GLY A 29 -10.32 1.10 -14.01
C GLY A 29 -10.30 1.80 -12.65
N ALA A 30 -11.30 1.52 -11.82
CA ALA A 30 -11.45 2.11 -10.48
C ALA A 30 -10.32 1.75 -9.52
N ASN A 31 -9.73 0.55 -9.66
CA ASN A 31 -8.62 0.10 -8.82
C ASN A 31 -7.34 0.87 -9.16
N LEU A 32 -7.07 1.12 -10.43
CA LEU A 32 -5.95 1.96 -10.87
C LEU A 32 -6.11 3.42 -10.38
N ILE A 33 -7.33 3.95 -10.41
CA ILE A 33 -7.62 5.28 -9.85
C ILE A 33 -7.35 5.31 -8.33
N THR A 34 -7.77 4.25 -7.64
CA THR A 34 -7.53 4.08 -6.20
C THR A 34 -6.03 4.04 -5.89
N LEU A 35 -5.27 3.20 -6.61
CA LEU A 35 -3.83 3.09 -6.45
C LEU A 35 -3.13 4.43 -6.70
N ARG A 36 -3.45 5.12 -7.80
CA ARG A 36 -2.91 6.46 -8.10
C ARG A 36 -3.20 7.47 -6.98
N ASN A 37 -4.39 7.42 -6.39
CA ASN A 37 -4.74 8.29 -5.28
C ASN A 37 -3.94 7.96 -4.01
N ILE A 38 -3.72 6.68 -3.73
CA ILE A 38 -2.88 6.22 -2.61
C ILE A 38 -1.44 6.68 -2.80
N VAL A 39 -0.87 6.55 -4.00
CA VAL A 39 0.49 7.04 -4.32
C VAL A 39 0.59 8.53 -3.99
N LYS A 40 -0.31 9.36 -4.52
CA LYS A 40 -0.31 10.82 -4.28
C LYS A 40 -0.44 11.17 -2.80
N ARG A 41 -1.34 10.50 -2.07
CA ARG A 41 -1.54 10.72 -0.63
C ARG A 41 -0.33 10.32 0.18
N THR A 42 0.30 9.20 -0.15
CA THR A 42 1.47 8.68 0.56
C THR A 42 2.66 9.60 0.39
N VAL A 43 2.97 9.99 -0.86
CA VAL A 43 4.05 10.94 -1.17
C VAL A 43 3.81 12.26 -0.45
N SER A 44 2.59 12.82 -0.54
CA SER A 44 2.25 14.06 0.16
C SER A 44 2.38 13.92 1.69
N SER A 45 1.95 12.80 2.27
CA SER A 45 2.10 12.53 3.70
C SER A 45 3.57 12.47 4.14
N ILE A 46 4.43 11.79 3.37
CA ILE A 46 5.86 11.71 3.65
C ILE A 46 6.52 13.09 3.55
N CYS A 47 6.23 13.85 2.48
CA CYS A 47 6.70 15.22 2.30
C CYS A 47 6.30 16.12 3.47
N ASN A 48 5.03 16.05 3.89
CA ASN A 48 4.52 16.82 5.03
C ASN A 48 5.21 16.42 6.34
N GLN A 49 5.38 15.12 6.59
CA GLN A 49 6.08 14.62 7.79
C GLN A 49 7.55 15.02 7.84
N CYS A 50 8.18 15.16 6.68
CA CYS A 50 9.57 15.57 6.55
C CYS A 50 9.74 17.10 6.44
N ASN A 51 8.66 17.84 6.22
CA ASN A 51 8.63 19.26 5.87
C ASN A 51 9.54 19.59 4.67
N VAL A 52 9.35 18.85 3.57
CA VAL A 52 10.08 19.02 2.31
C VAL A 52 9.11 19.06 1.13
N PRO A 53 9.39 19.81 0.06
CA PRO A 53 8.52 19.90 -1.11
C PRO A 53 8.54 18.64 -1.98
N GLU A 54 9.62 17.85 -1.91
CA GLU A 54 9.84 16.66 -2.72
C GLU A 54 10.30 15.49 -1.84
N MET A 55 9.83 14.29 -2.17
CA MET A 55 10.15 13.08 -1.42
C MET A 55 11.66 12.77 -1.50
N PRO A 56 12.36 12.64 -0.37
CA PRO A 56 13.75 12.19 -0.37
C PRO A 56 13.89 10.81 -1.02
N GLY A 57 14.84 10.64 -1.93
CA GLY A 57 15.05 9.34 -2.62
C GLY A 57 15.35 8.17 -1.69
N GLY A 58 15.91 8.42 -0.50
CA GLY A 58 16.11 7.39 0.53
C GLY A 58 14.82 6.83 1.13
N LEU A 59 13.68 7.49 0.89
CA LEU A 59 12.35 7.04 1.33
C LEU A 59 11.55 6.37 0.21
N TYR A 60 12.17 6.08 -0.94
CA TYR A 60 11.50 5.49 -2.10
C TYR A 60 10.84 4.15 -1.76
N TYR A 61 11.61 3.19 -1.24
CA TYR A 61 11.10 1.87 -0.88
C TYR A 61 10.15 1.92 0.32
N VAL A 62 10.35 2.88 1.24
CA VAL A 62 9.41 3.16 2.33
C VAL A 62 8.04 3.60 1.80
N ALA A 63 8.03 4.49 0.80
CA ALA A 63 6.81 4.93 0.15
C ALA A 63 6.15 3.76 -0.59
N LEU A 64 6.91 2.96 -1.32
CA LEU A 64 6.43 1.78 -2.04
C LEU A 64 5.73 0.78 -1.11
N ASP A 65 6.37 0.40 0.00
CA ASP A 65 5.79 -0.49 1.01
C ASP A 65 4.47 0.07 1.57
N ARG A 66 4.46 1.36 1.92
CA ARG A 66 3.27 2.03 2.45
C ARG A 66 2.14 2.11 1.43
N ILE A 67 2.45 2.29 0.15
CA ILE A 67 1.47 2.31 -0.95
C ILE A 67 0.81 0.94 -1.07
N CYS A 68 1.61 -0.13 -1.15
CA CYS A 68 1.10 -1.49 -1.22
C CYS A 68 0.27 -1.84 0.02
N GLY A 69 0.74 -1.50 1.22
CA GLY A 69 0.01 -1.73 2.47
C GLY A 69 -1.33 -1.00 2.51
N GLN A 70 -1.38 0.28 2.12
CA GLN A 70 -2.65 1.04 2.07
C GLN A 70 -3.62 0.48 1.03
N TYR A 71 -3.11 0.02 -0.11
CA TYR A 71 -3.95 -0.60 -1.14
C TYR A 71 -4.61 -1.88 -0.62
N LEU A 72 -3.81 -2.78 -0.04
CA LEU A 72 -4.30 -4.04 0.56
C LEU A 72 -5.30 -3.77 1.70
N GLN A 73 -5.03 -2.79 2.56
CA GLN A 73 -5.97 -2.41 3.63
C GLN A 73 -7.31 -1.92 3.08
N GLN A 74 -7.28 -1.10 2.02
CA GLN A 74 -8.51 -0.59 1.41
C GLN A 74 -9.30 -1.69 0.69
N ASP A 75 -8.59 -2.64 0.07
CA ASP A 75 -9.18 -3.82 -0.57
C ASP A 75 -9.90 -4.72 0.43
N ILE A 76 -9.25 -5.07 1.55
CA ILE A 76 -9.86 -5.82 2.67
C ILE A 76 -11.09 -5.07 3.22
N GLY A 77 -10.99 -3.75 3.39
CA GLY A 77 -12.11 -2.93 3.85
C GLY A 77 -13.31 -2.94 2.89
N ARG A 78 -13.08 -2.93 1.58
CA ARG A 78 -14.15 -3.07 0.57
C ARG A 78 -14.85 -4.43 0.69
N MET A 79 -14.08 -5.51 0.81
CA MET A 79 -14.64 -6.87 0.97
C MET A 79 -15.51 -6.99 2.22
N GLN A 80 -15.10 -6.39 3.34
CA GLN A 80 -15.89 -6.39 4.58
C GLN A 80 -17.19 -5.60 4.42
N MET A 81 -17.15 -4.44 3.78
CA MET A 81 -18.32 -3.58 3.55
C MET A 81 -19.36 -4.25 2.62
N ASP A 82 -18.92 -4.99 1.60
CA ASP A 82 -19.81 -5.80 0.76
C ASP A 82 -20.44 -6.99 1.53
N THR A 83 -19.75 -7.47 2.58
CA THR A 83 -20.22 -8.60 3.39
C THR A 83 -21.22 -8.18 4.48
N GLU A 84 -21.14 -6.97 5.02
CA GLU A 84 -22.09 -6.50 6.07
C GLU A 84 -23.55 -6.37 5.57
N GLY A 85 -23.80 -6.49 4.27
CA GLY A 85 -25.14 -6.59 3.67
C GLY A 85 -25.66 -8.03 3.46
N THR A 86 -24.86 -9.07 3.73
CA THR A 86 -25.25 -10.47 3.54
C THR A 86 -24.61 -11.33 4.63
N ASP A 87 -25.43 -11.97 5.45
CA ASP A 87 -25.07 -12.96 6.50
C ASP A 87 -24.17 -14.08 5.94
N ARG A 88 -22.88 -13.79 5.77
CA ARG A 88 -21.83 -14.74 5.38
C ARG A 88 -20.64 -14.50 6.29
N PRO A 89 -20.18 -15.53 7.02
CA PRO A 89 -18.96 -15.44 7.78
C PRO A 89 -17.80 -15.22 6.81
N VAL A 90 -17.00 -14.19 7.07
CA VAL A 90 -15.75 -13.86 6.36
C VAL A 90 -14.74 -15.01 6.59
N GLN A 91 -14.89 -16.10 5.85
CA GLN A 91 -14.00 -17.27 5.92
C GLN A 91 -13.44 -17.71 4.57
N SER A 92 -13.67 -16.95 3.51
CA SER A 92 -13.22 -17.33 2.17
C SER A 92 -12.84 -16.09 1.37
N ILE A 93 -11.55 -15.76 1.36
CA ILE A 93 -10.94 -15.13 0.18
C ILE A 93 -10.95 -16.24 -0.87
N SER A 94 -11.83 -16.10 -1.86
CA SER A 94 -11.91 -17.00 -3.01
C SER A 94 -11.88 -16.16 -4.27
N GLU A 95 -10.74 -15.50 -4.48
CA GLU A 95 -10.34 -14.99 -5.78
C GLU A 95 -9.29 -15.96 -6.34
N GLY A 96 -9.71 -16.78 -7.32
CA GLY A 96 -8.82 -17.51 -8.24
C GLY A 96 -7.76 -18.44 -7.63
N ASP A 97 -8.15 -19.66 -7.26
CA ASP A 97 -7.26 -20.83 -7.15
C ASP A 97 -6.17 -20.86 -6.05
N THR A 98 -6.42 -20.24 -4.90
CA THR A 98 -5.82 -20.69 -3.63
C THR A 98 -6.87 -20.73 -2.54
N SER A 99 -7.46 -21.90 -2.31
CA SER A 99 -8.27 -22.14 -1.11
C SER A 99 -7.34 -22.25 0.10
N ILE A 100 -7.09 -21.13 0.78
CA ILE A 100 -6.34 -21.13 2.04
C ILE A 100 -7.35 -21.46 3.15
N THR A 101 -7.32 -22.70 3.64
CA THR A 101 -8.13 -23.12 4.79
C THR A 101 -7.60 -22.44 6.04
N PHE A 102 -8.33 -21.45 6.55
CA PHE A 102 -7.95 -20.65 7.71
C PHE A 102 -8.14 -21.41 9.01
N SER A 103 -7.04 -21.83 9.64
CA SER A 103 -7.02 -22.09 11.08
C SER A 103 -5.74 -21.62 11.80
N SER A 104 -4.75 -21.04 11.11
CA SER A 104 -3.53 -20.49 11.76
C SER A 104 -2.84 -19.30 11.06
N ASP A 105 -3.20 -18.97 9.81
CA ASP A 105 -2.41 -18.05 8.96
C ASP A 105 -2.94 -16.61 8.84
N THR A 106 -4.13 -16.29 9.35
CA THR A 106 -4.65 -14.89 9.42
C THR A 106 -3.68 -13.95 10.14
N SER A 107 -3.02 -14.46 11.19
CA SER A 107 -2.04 -13.71 11.97
C SER A 107 -0.83 -13.25 11.14
N LYS A 108 -0.42 -14.02 10.13
CA LYS A 108 0.74 -13.72 9.29
C LYS A 108 0.42 -12.68 8.23
N ALA A 109 -0.76 -12.77 7.61
CA ALA A 109 -1.23 -11.79 6.64
C ALA A 109 -1.43 -10.41 7.30
N GLU A 110 -2.06 -10.39 8.48
CA GLU A 110 -2.22 -9.15 9.26
C GLU A 110 -0.86 -8.59 9.70
N ALA A 111 0.08 -9.44 10.14
CA ALA A 111 1.42 -9.00 10.50
C ALA A 111 2.20 -8.41 9.30
N LEU A 112 2.05 -9.00 8.11
CA LEU A 112 2.63 -8.47 6.88
C LEU A 112 2.03 -7.09 6.54
N LEU A 113 0.72 -6.96 6.61
CA LEU A 113 0.02 -5.70 6.35
C LEU A 113 0.49 -4.61 7.32
N GLN A 114 0.54 -4.91 8.62
CA GLN A 114 1.03 -3.97 9.64
C GLN A 114 2.48 -3.58 9.38
N ARG A 115 3.34 -4.53 8.95
CA ARG A 115 4.73 -4.24 8.59
C ARG A 115 4.83 -3.27 7.40
N LEU A 116 4.03 -3.47 6.36
CA LEU A 116 4.01 -2.58 5.19
C LEU A 116 3.52 -1.17 5.55
N LEU A 117 2.45 -1.07 6.36
CA LEU A 117 1.88 0.21 6.79
C LEU A 117 2.81 1.01 7.70
N THR A 118 3.57 0.33 8.56
CA THR A 118 4.50 0.96 9.51
C THR A 118 5.93 1.07 8.97
N SER A 119 6.19 0.59 7.75
CA SER A 119 7.51 0.58 7.12
C SER A 119 8.16 1.98 7.15
N GLY A 120 9.45 2.01 7.44
CA GLY A 120 10.30 3.19 7.42
C GLY A 120 9.89 4.34 8.34
N ALA A 121 9.11 4.10 9.41
CA ALA A 121 8.76 5.16 10.36
C ALA A 121 10.01 5.81 11.00
N ASP A 122 10.99 5.01 11.41
CA ASP A 122 12.28 5.49 11.91
C ASP A 122 13.12 6.17 10.83
N GLU A 123 12.98 5.76 9.57
CA GLU A 123 13.70 6.36 8.45
C GLU A 123 13.15 7.74 8.11
N ILE A 124 11.82 7.88 8.06
CA ILE A 124 11.15 9.18 7.88
C ILE A 124 11.59 10.18 8.95
N ALA A 125 11.75 9.72 10.20
CA ALA A 125 12.20 10.58 11.29
C ALA A 125 13.59 11.20 11.04
N LYS A 126 14.49 10.50 10.33
CA LYS A 126 15.85 11.01 10.00
C LYS A 126 15.81 12.16 8.98
N TYR A 127 14.77 12.22 8.15
CA TYR A 127 14.61 13.27 7.13
C TYR A 127 13.74 14.44 7.62
N ARG A 128 13.19 14.38 8.84
CA ARG A 128 12.32 15.41 9.39
C ARG A 128 13.07 16.72 9.60
N ARG A 129 12.65 17.77 8.90
CA ARG A 129 13.07 19.15 9.15
C ARG A 129 12.06 19.79 10.10
N LEU A 130 12.52 20.33 11.22
CA LEU A 130 11.65 21.03 12.16
C LEU A 130 11.05 22.27 11.47
N ALA A 131 9.72 22.35 11.45
CA ALA A 131 8.95 23.52 11.05
C ALA A 131 8.28 24.10 12.29
N TRP A 132 8.09 25.42 12.30
CA TRP A 132 7.44 26.18 13.37
C TRP A 132 5.97 26.42 13.05
#